data_AF-A0A810PVM3-F1
#
_entry.id   AF-A0A810PVM3-F1
#
_cell.length_a   1.000
_cell.length_b   1.000
_cell.length_c   1.000
_cell.angle_alpha   90.00
_cell.angle_beta   90.00
_cell.angle_gamma   90.00
#
_symmetry.space_group_name_H-M   'P 1'
#
loop_
_entity.id
_entity.type
_entity.pdbx_description
1 polymer ?
#
loop_
_entity_poly.entity_id
_entity_poly.type
_entity_poly.pdbx_seq_one_letter_code
_entity_poly.pdbx_strand_id
1 'polypeptide(L)'
;MTIGYDGTQSEIGSIAGRMQGTVENCVSYATVKGVNYVGGIIGTRDNAMGICTVNNCTFGGTVEATGSYVGGIMGGGYGVNSSAPNGIRTTVTDCKVTDTASVTGQENVGGILGGDGFVAQAWNGYSFKNNTFLGKIKGESNVGGIIGYYRSLNKFDNISNNIYAADCGATKGIAAVQYVDTNQFANLTEKDGTTYFNTSKMEINMRDTNTLYLYANDGTLMKGPTVRGCDWKADHNRTDDPLGKDAVKLCRSTNESLLPDDNGAGTPGNTPATGDTGVLVWVIALPVTILAAAFVLKRKEREA
;
A
#
# COMPACT_ATOMS: atom_id res chain seq x y z
N MET A 1 -12.17 13.93 -20.48
CA MET A 1 -10.99 14.77 -20.76
C MET A 1 -9.79 13.86 -20.87
N THR A 2 -8.89 14.11 -21.81
CA THR A 2 -7.61 13.38 -21.94
C THR A 2 -6.47 14.30 -21.55
N ILE A 3 -5.59 13.82 -20.68
CA ILE A 3 -4.38 14.48 -20.20
C ILE A 3 -3.18 13.72 -20.78
N GLY A 4 -2.19 14.44 -21.33
CA GLY A 4 -1.05 13.85 -22.01
C GLY A 4 -1.40 13.21 -23.37
N TYR A 5 -2.12 13.94 -24.22
CA TYR A 5 -2.74 13.41 -25.44
C TYR A 5 -1.85 12.50 -26.33
N ASP A 6 -0.57 12.84 -26.48
CA ASP A 6 0.39 12.07 -27.28
C ASP A 6 1.03 10.88 -26.52
N GLY A 7 0.82 10.78 -25.20
CA GLY A 7 1.33 9.72 -24.33
C GLY A 7 2.84 9.77 -24.07
N THR A 8 3.52 10.88 -24.39
CA THR A 8 4.99 10.98 -24.30
C THR A 8 5.49 11.66 -23.02
N GLN A 9 4.59 12.28 -22.24
CA GLN A 9 4.98 12.97 -21.01
C GLN A 9 5.24 11.99 -19.86
N SER A 10 6.18 12.35 -18.99
CA SER A 10 6.36 11.71 -17.68
C SER A 10 6.00 12.69 -16.57
N GLU A 11 5.87 12.20 -15.34
CA GLU A 11 5.54 13.01 -14.16
C GLU A 11 4.22 13.76 -14.36
N ILE A 12 3.17 13.01 -14.74
CA ILE A 12 1.89 13.56 -15.16
C ILE A 12 0.73 12.98 -14.35
N GLY A 13 -0.22 13.84 -14.00
CA GLY A 13 -1.48 13.46 -13.38
C GLY A 13 -2.59 14.43 -13.76
N SER A 14 -3.84 14.06 -13.50
CA SER A 14 -4.98 14.87 -13.97
C SER A 14 -5.15 16.19 -13.23
N ILE A 15 -4.59 16.31 -12.03
CA ILE A 15 -4.60 17.55 -11.22
C ILE A 15 -3.22 18.18 -11.19
N ALA A 16 -2.18 17.38 -10.95
CA ALA A 16 -0.81 17.85 -10.90
C ALA A 16 0.14 16.85 -11.55
N GLY A 17 1.18 17.36 -12.22
CA GLY A 17 2.28 16.53 -12.67
C GLY A 17 3.23 16.21 -11.51
N ARG A 18 4.24 17.06 -11.34
CA ARG A 18 5.12 17.05 -10.17
C ARG A 18 4.70 18.12 -9.16
N MET A 19 4.62 17.77 -7.87
CA MET A 19 4.15 18.71 -6.85
C MET A 19 4.83 18.60 -5.48
N GLN A 20 4.86 19.73 -4.77
CA GLN A 20 5.07 19.77 -3.33
C GLN A 20 3.88 20.51 -2.70
N GLY A 21 3.21 19.89 -1.74
CA GLY A 21 2.04 20.46 -1.07
C GLY A 21 0.92 19.43 -0.86
N THR A 22 -0.32 19.90 -0.81
CA THR A 22 -1.50 19.07 -0.55
C THR A 22 -2.46 19.10 -1.73
N VAL A 23 -2.90 17.93 -2.17
CA VAL A 23 -4.09 17.75 -3.02
C VAL A 23 -5.12 17.01 -2.19
N GLU A 24 -6.28 17.61 -1.97
CA GLU A 24 -7.32 17.03 -1.13
C GLU A 24 -8.72 17.22 -1.67
N ASN A 25 -9.63 16.29 -1.33
CA ASN A 25 -11.05 16.37 -1.66
C ASN A 25 -11.34 16.49 -3.17
N CYS A 26 -10.47 15.93 -4.01
CA CYS A 26 -10.57 16.04 -5.44
C CYS A 26 -11.16 14.77 -6.08
N VAL A 27 -11.89 14.94 -7.18
CA VAL A 27 -12.42 13.81 -7.96
C VAL A 27 -12.02 13.99 -9.42
N SER A 28 -11.54 12.93 -10.06
CA SER A 28 -11.20 12.94 -11.48
C SER A 28 -11.63 11.65 -12.19
N TYR A 29 -12.15 11.81 -13.40
CA TYR A 29 -12.53 10.73 -14.33
C TYR A 29 -11.77 10.83 -15.66
N ALA A 30 -10.61 11.50 -15.65
CA ALA A 30 -9.83 11.73 -16.86
C ALA A 30 -9.16 10.45 -17.37
N THR A 31 -8.87 10.43 -18.68
CA THR A 31 -7.84 9.54 -19.22
C THR A 31 -6.50 10.24 -19.09
N VAL A 32 -5.56 9.67 -18.35
CA VAL A 32 -4.20 10.18 -18.16
C VAL A 32 -3.23 9.27 -18.91
N LYS A 33 -2.55 9.81 -19.92
CA LYS A 33 -1.57 9.09 -20.72
C LYS A 33 -0.16 9.59 -20.48
N GLY A 34 0.83 8.70 -20.48
CA GLY A 34 2.22 9.09 -20.32
C GLY A 34 3.22 7.93 -20.43
N VAL A 35 4.45 8.17 -19.99
CA VAL A 35 5.54 7.18 -20.00
C VAL A 35 5.85 6.72 -18.58
N ASN A 36 6.50 7.57 -17.76
CA ASN A 36 6.89 7.23 -16.39
C ASN A 36 6.23 8.16 -15.37
N TYR A 37 6.05 7.70 -14.13
CA TYR A 37 5.48 8.50 -13.04
C TYR A 37 4.11 9.08 -13.43
N VAL A 38 3.22 8.19 -13.86
CA VAL A 38 1.88 8.55 -14.35
C VAL A 38 0.87 8.18 -13.26
N GLY A 39 0.14 9.17 -12.75
CA GLY A 39 -0.89 8.94 -11.74
C GLY A 39 -2.25 9.47 -12.15
N GLY A 40 -3.32 8.85 -11.67
CA GLY A 40 -4.67 9.34 -11.95
C GLY A 40 -4.91 10.74 -11.39
N ILE A 41 -4.40 11.07 -10.20
CA ILE A 41 -4.54 12.40 -9.58
C ILE A 41 -3.25 13.20 -9.72
N ILE A 42 -2.13 12.66 -9.24
CA ILE A 42 -0.81 13.31 -9.32
C ILE A 42 0.23 12.40 -9.96
N GLY A 43 1.18 12.95 -10.72
CA GLY A 43 2.29 12.18 -11.27
C GLY A 43 3.29 11.76 -10.20
N THR A 44 3.93 12.74 -9.57
CA THR A 44 5.00 12.48 -8.59
C THR A 44 5.15 13.63 -7.60
N ARG A 45 5.85 13.40 -6.48
CA ARG A 45 6.24 14.52 -5.61
C ARG A 45 7.52 15.20 -6.12
N ASP A 46 7.66 16.48 -5.84
CA ASP A 46 8.89 17.23 -6.11
C ASP A 46 9.99 16.90 -5.10
N ASN A 47 11.24 17.18 -5.48
CA ASN A 47 12.44 17.05 -4.66
C ASN A 47 12.59 18.23 -3.69
N ALA A 48 11.52 18.52 -2.95
CA ALA A 48 11.48 19.61 -1.98
C ALA A 48 11.39 19.07 -0.56
N MET A 49 11.98 19.81 0.38
CA MET A 49 11.82 19.55 1.80
C MET A 49 10.39 19.89 2.23
N GLY A 50 9.80 19.03 3.06
CA GLY A 50 8.47 19.22 3.62
C GLY A 50 7.45 18.15 3.23
N ILE A 51 6.25 18.32 3.76
CA ILE A 51 5.16 17.37 3.64
C ILE A 51 4.54 17.47 2.23
N CYS A 52 4.34 16.31 1.61
CA CYS A 52 3.53 16.16 0.40
C CYS A 52 2.39 15.20 0.73
N THR A 53 1.16 15.59 0.39
CA THR A 53 -0.06 14.89 0.81
C THR A 53 -1.06 14.76 -0.35
N VAL A 54 -1.61 13.56 -0.52
CA VAL A 54 -2.82 13.32 -1.31
C VAL A 54 -3.87 12.71 -0.39
N ASN A 55 -4.97 13.41 -0.16
CA ASN A 55 -5.93 13.02 0.87
C ASN A 55 -7.37 13.08 0.36
N ASN A 56 -8.17 12.05 0.66
CA ASN A 56 -9.59 12.03 0.32
C ASN A 56 -9.87 12.33 -1.17
N CYS A 57 -9.07 11.75 -2.06
CA CYS A 57 -9.21 11.92 -3.51
C CYS A 57 -9.83 10.68 -4.15
N THR A 58 -10.69 10.87 -5.15
CA THR A 58 -11.28 9.77 -5.92
C THR A 58 -10.86 9.82 -7.38
N PHE A 59 -10.37 8.70 -7.91
CA PHE A 59 -10.11 8.54 -9.33
C PHE A 59 -11.01 7.45 -9.93
N GLY A 60 -11.72 7.77 -11.00
CA GLY A 60 -12.62 6.84 -11.69
C GLY A 60 -12.37 6.71 -13.20
N GLY A 61 -11.23 7.21 -13.68
CA GLY A 61 -10.87 7.25 -15.09
C GLY A 61 -9.90 6.14 -15.50
N THR A 62 -9.06 6.44 -16.49
CA THR A 62 -8.08 5.50 -17.05
C THR A 62 -6.67 6.08 -16.95
N VAL A 63 -5.73 5.29 -16.46
CA VAL A 63 -4.29 5.58 -16.52
C VAL A 63 -3.66 4.64 -17.53
N GLU A 64 -3.04 5.20 -18.57
CA GLU A 64 -2.38 4.49 -19.67
C GLU A 64 -0.92 4.95 -19.76
N ALA A 65 0.00 4.12 -19.26
CA ALA A 65 1.41 4.42 -19.31
C ALA A 65 2.20 3.32 -20.02
N THR A 66 3.26 3.72 -20.73
CA THR A 66 4.14 2.79 -21.45
C THR A 66 5.38 2.38 -20.66
N GLY A 67 5.69 3.07 -19.56
CA GLY A 67 6.87 2.84 -18.73
C GLY A 67 6.52 2.52 -17.27
N SER A 68 7.34 3.04 -16.35
CA SER A 68 7.36 2.60 -14.95
C SER A 68 6.78 3.63 -13.97
N TYR A 69 6.43 3.16 -12.77
CA TYR A 69 5.85 3.96 -11.68
C TYR A 69 4.48 4.53 -12.06
N VAL A 70 3.48 3.67 -12.07
CA VAL A 70 2.13 3.97 -12.56
C VAL A 70 1.11 3.66 -11.48
N GLY A 71 0.27 4.63 -11.14
CA GLY A 71 -0.72 4.45 -10.07
C GLY A 71 -2.07 5.09 -10.30
N GLY A 72 -3.12 4.52 -9.72
CA GLY A 72 -4.47 5.08 -9.87
C GLY A 72 -4.66 6.43 -9.17
N ILE A 73 -3.86 6.74 -8.15
CA ILE A 73 -3.84 8.06 -7.48
C ILE A 73 -2.53 8.77 -7.75
N MET A 74 -1.40 8.10 -7.51
CA MET A 74 -0.06 8.66 -7.57
C MET A 74 0.86 7.77 -8.41
N GLY A 75 1.58 8.35 -9.37
CA GLY A 75 2.56 7.61 -10.17
C GLY A 75 3.73 7.12 -9.33
N GLY A 76 4.46 8.03 -8.68
CA GLY A 76 5.55 7.64 -7.79
C GLY A 76 5.90 8.64 -6.70
N GLY A 77 6.75 8.22 -5.76
CA GLY A 77 7.28 8.99 -4.65
C GLY A 77 8.29 10.07 -5.09
N TYR A 78 9.48 10.11 -4.52
CA TYR A 78 10.51 11.01 -5.08
C TYR A 78 10.78 10.66 -6.56
N GLY A 79 10.87 11.68 -7.41
CA GLY A 79 11.14 11.53 -8.85
C GLY A 79 12.64 11.53 -9.18
N VAL A 80 12.96 11.73 -10.47
CA VAL A 80 14.31 11.71 -11.03
C VAL A 80 15.40 12.40 -10.17
N ASN A 81 16.62 11.85 -10.25
CA ASN A 81 17.88 12.29 -9.62
C ASN A 81 18.22 11.76 -8.21
N SER A 82 17.53 10.74 -7.69
CA SER A 82 17.96 9.97 -6.49
C SER A 82 18.33 10.83 -5.27
N SER A 83 17.64 11.95 -5.04
CA SER A 83 18.14 12.99 -4.14
C SER A 83 17.72 12.85 -2.68
N ALA A 84 16.82 11.90 -2.35
CA ALA A 84 16.23 11.80 -1.01
C ALA A 84 16.14 10.35 -0.48
N PRO A 85 17.24 9.59 -0.39
CA PRO A 85 17.22 8.21 0.11
C PRO A 85 16.84 8.12 1.60
N ASN A 86 16.92 9.23 2.34
CA ASN A 86 16.46 9.38 3.71
C ASN A 86 15.18 10.24 3.84
N GLY A 87 14.49 10.47 2.73
CA GLY A 87 13.33 11.35 2.65
C GLY A 87 12.09 10.82 3.38
N ILE A 88 11.14 11.73 3.60
CA ILE A 88 9.80 11.38 4.09
C ILE A 88 8.95 11.06 2.86
N ARG A 89 8.29 9.91 2.83
CA ARG A 89 7.40 9.55 1.72
C ARG A 89 6.15 10.43 1.71
N THR A 90 5.48 10.49 0.56
CA THR A 90 4.20 11.19 0.41
C THR A 90 3.15 10.56 1.32
N THR A 91 2.39 11.38 2.04
CA THR A 91 1.22 10.92 2.77
C THR A 91 0.07 10.70 1.80
N VAL A 92 -0.48 9.48 1.74
CA VAL A 92 -1.61 9.14 0.87
C VAL A 92 -2.68 8.48 1.72
N THR A 93 -3.77 9.19 1.95
CA THR A 93 -4.82 8.77 2.88
C THR A 93 -6.21 8.89 2.30
N ASP A 94 -7.08 7.97 2.69
CA ASP A 94 -8.52 8.00 2.41
C ASP A 94 -8.84 8.16 0.90
N CYS A 95 -7.92 7.74 0.02
CA CYS A 95 -8.10 7.85 -1.42
C CYS A 95 -8.79 6.60 -1.98
N LYS A 96 -9.58 6.80 -3.05
CA LYS A 96 -10.34 5.73 -3.69
C LYS A 96 -10.10 5.71 -5.19
N VAL A 97 -9.86 4.52 -5.73
CA VAL A 97 -9.94 4.26 -7.17
C VAL A 97 -11.14 3.36 -7.42
N THR A 98 -12.06 3.81 -8.26
CA THR A 98 -13.36 3.16 -8.45
C THR A 98 -13.25 1.86 -9.24
N ASP A 99 -14.30 1.04 -9.20
CA ASP A 99 -14.42 -0.23 -9.90
C ASP A 99 -14.44 -0.10 -11.43
N THR A 100 -14.88 1.05 -11.94
CA THR A 100 -14.83 1.40 -13.36
C THR A 100 -13.44 1.84 -13.84
N ALA A 101 -12.50 2.10 -12.94
CA ALA A 101 -11.20 2.64 -13.30
C ALA A 101 -10.25 1.55 -13.84
N SER A 102 -9.30 1.96 -14.68
CA SER A 102 -8.22 1.09 -15.17
C SER A 102 -6.86 1.74 -15.01
N VAL A 103 -5.86 0.94 -14.62
CA VAL A 103 -4.47 1.38 -14.43
C VAL A 103 -3.55 0.42 -15.18
N THR A 104 -2.92 0.89 -16.26
CA THR A 104 -2.00 0.10 -17.08
C THR A 104 -0.64 0.76 -17.16
N GLY A 105 0.41 0.00 -16.85
CA GLY A 105 1.81 0.40 -16.97
C GLY A 105 2.69 -0.77 -17.41
N GLN A 106 4.01 -0.57 -17.44
CA GLN A 106 4.97 -1.64 -17.70
C GLN A 106 5.49 -2.26 -16.40
N GLU A 107 6.14 -1.46 -15.56
CA GLU A 107 6.80 -1.90 -14.32
C GLU A 107 6.41 -1.01 -13.14
N ASN A 108 6.32 -1.58 -11.93
CA ASN A 108 5.95 -0.85 -10.71
C ASN A 108 4.58 -0.19 -10.87
N VAL A 109 3.57 -1.03 -11.05
CA VAL A 109 2.18 -0.63 -11.26
C VAL A 109 1.41 -0.91 -9.97
N GLY A 110 0.87 0.13 -9.33
CA GLY A 110 0.09 -0.01 -8.11
C GLY A 110 -1.31 0.53 -8.25
N GLY A 111 -2.29 -0.10 -7.61
CA GLY A 111 -3.68 0.38 -7.68
C GLY A 111 -3.82 1.82 -7.17
N ILE A 112 -3.04 2.20 -6.15
CA ILE A 112 -3.00 3.57 -5.59
C ILE A 112 -1.70 4.27 -5.96
N LEU A 113 -0.55 3.63 -5.67
CA LEU A 113 0.79 4.19 -5.87
C LEU A 113 1.65 3.26 -6.74
N GLY A 114 2.19 3.76 -7.84
CA GLY A 114 3.14 2.99 -8.66
C GLY A 114 4.39 2.59 -7.89
N GLY A 115 5.08 3.55 -7.26
CA GLY A 115 6.10 3.20 -6.27
C GLY A 115 6.99 4.34 -5.79
N ASP A 116 7.82 4.06 -4.78
CA ASP A 116 8.90 4.94 -4.34
C ASP A 116 10.21 4.16 -4.38
N GLY A 117 11.01 4.43 -5.41
CA GLY A 117 12.26 3.72 -5.67
C GLY A 117 13.50 4.34 -5.04
N PHE A 118 13.39 5.42 -4.27
CA PHE A 118 14.56 6.13 -3.77
C PHE A 118 14.73 6.04 -2.27
N VAL A 119 13.65 6.14 -1.48
CA VAL A 119 13.73 6.17 -0.01
C VAL A 119 14.22 4.81 0.51
N ALA A 120 15.47 4.75 0.94
CA ALA A 120 16.10 3.58 1.55
C ALA A 120 15.87 3.51 3.07
N GLN A 121 15.64 4.66 3.72
CA GLN A 121 15.24 4.71 5.12
C GLN A 121 14.41 5.98 5.39
N ALA A 122 13.11 5.86 5.63
CA ALA A 122 12.33 7.02 6.09
C ALA A 122 12.80 7.46 7.48
N TRP A 123 13.07 8.75 7.71
CA TRP A 123 13.53 9.24 9.02
C TRP A 123 12.42 9.83 9.89
N ASN A 124 11.28 10.16 9.30
CA ASN A 124 10.13 10.70 10.00
C ASN A 124 8.87 9.96 9.55
N GLY A 125 7.85 9.99 10.41
CA GLY A 125 6.55 9.39 10.13
C GLY A 125 5.83 10.09 8.97
N TYR A 126 5.18 9.27 8.16
CA TYR A 126 4.16 9.69 7.20
C TYR A 126 2.95 8.76 7.37
N SER A 127 1.94 8.81 6.50
CA SER A 127 0.86 7.83 6.53
C SER A 127 0.45 7.39 5.12
N PHE A 128 0.29 6.08 4.94
CA PHE A 128 -0.27 5.49 3.74
C PHE A 128 -1.41 4.56 4.15
N LYS A 129 -2.61 5.12 4.35
CA LYS A 129 -3.68 4.42 5.06
C LYS A 129 -5.06 4.65 4.49
N ASN A 130 -5.96 3.69 4.72
CA ASN A 130 -7.37 3.77 4.38
C ASN A 130 -7.63 3.96 2.87
N ASN A 131 -6.71 3.56 2.01
CA ASN A 131 -6.89 3.70 0.57
C ASN A 131 -7.61 2.47 0.01
N THR A 132 -8.44 2.67 -1.01
CA THR A 132 -9.21 1.59 -1.64
C THR A 132 -9.02 1.56 -3.15
N PHE A 133 -8.62 0.43 -3.70
CA PHE A 133 -8.53 0.19 -5.14
C PHE A 133 -9.54 -0.86 -5.59
N LEU A 134 -10.56 -0.48 -6.36
CA LEU A 134 -11.58 -1.41 -6.86
C LEU A 134 -11.47 -1.68 -8.37
N GLY A 135 -10.63 -0.93 -9.08
CA GLY A 135 -10.50 -0.99 -10.53
C GLY A 135 -9.74 -2.20 -11.05
N LYS A 136 -9.37 -2.15 -12.33
CA LYS A 136 -8.49 -3.16 -12.96
C LYS A 136 -7.08 -2.63 -13.12
N ILE A 137 -6.09 -3.48 -12.84
CA ILE A 137 -4.67 -3.16 -12.93
C ILE A 137 -3.95 -4.15 -13.85
N LYS A 138 -3.01 -3.64 -14.65
CA LYS A 138 -2.17 -4.45 -15.53
C LYS A 138 -0.74 -3.89 -15.58
N GLY A 139 0.23 -4.79 -15.53
CA GLY A 139 1.64 -4.52 -15.79
C GLY A 139 2.40 -5.81 -16.11
N GLU A 140 3.66 -5.67 -16.53
CA GLU A 140 4.56 -6.77 -16.85
C GLU A 140 5.33 -7.24 -15.61
N SER A 141 5.74 -6.31 -14.75
CA SER A 141 6.45 -6.61 -13.49
C SER A 141 6.00 -5.70 -12.35
N ASN A 142 6.12 -6.19 -11.11
CA ASN A 142 5.76 -5.48 -9.88
C ASN A 142 4.35 -4.86 -9.92
N VAL A 143 3.34 -5.70 -10.09
CA VAL A 143 1.91 -5.31 -10.08
C VAL A 143 1.32 -5.53 -8.69
N GLY A 144 1.02 -4.45 -7.98
CA GLY A 144 0.48 -4.46 -6.62
C GLY A 144 -0.93 -3.90 -6.54
N GLY A 145 -1.79 -4.54 -5.76
CA GLY A 145 -3.18 -4.07 -5.60
C GLY A 145 -3.26 -2.65 -5.02
N ILE A 146 -2.24 -2.23 -4.25
CA ILE A 146 -2.14 -0.90 -3.66
C ILE A 146 -0.83 -0.22 -4.09
N ILE A 147 0.32 -0.87 -3.85
CA ILE A 147 1.66 -0.31 -4.09
C ILE A 147 2.42 -1.23 -5.06
N GLY A 148 2.91 -0.69 -6.17
CA GLY A 148 3.74 -1.45 -7.11
C GLY A 148 5.12 -1.77 -6.53
N TYR A 149 5.86 -0.75 -6.08
CA TYR A 149 7.20 -0.94 -5.52
C TYR A 149 7.54 0.02 -4.39
N TYR A 150 8.21 -0.49 -3.36
CA TYR A 150 8.94 0.33 -2.39
C TYR A 150 10.40 -0.08 -2.28
N ARG A 151 11.30 0.88 -2.23
CA ARG A 151 12.70 0.59 -1.97
C ARG A 151 12.91 0.03 -0.56
N SER A 152 12.17 0.51 0.44
CA SER A 152 12.36 0.04 1.82
C SER A 152 11.10 0.10 2.68
N LEU A 153 11.07 -0.70 3.74
CA LEU A 153 10.14 -0.59 4.86
C LEU A 153 10.89 -0.51 6.19
N ASN A 154 10.54 0.46 7.03
CA ASN A 154 11.05 0.66 8.38
C ASN A 154 9.89 1.13 9.32
N LYS A 155 10.18 1.46 10.58
CA LYS A 155 9.18 1.81 11.59
C LYS A 155 8.31 3.02 11.27
N PHE A 156 8.77 3.92 10.39
CA PHE A 156 8.04 5.12 10.01
C PHE A 156 7.08 4.90 8.85
N ASP A 157 7.14 3.73 8.21
CA ASP A 157 6.18 3.27 7.20
C ASP A 157 4.84 2.90 7.86
N ASN A 158 4.04 3.91 8.20
CA ASN A 158 2.70 3.74 8.74
C ASN A 158 1.72 3.39 7.61
N ILE A 159 1.74 2.12 7.21
CA ILE A 159 0.90 1.55 6.15
C ILE A 159 -0.16 0.67 6.81
N SER A 160 -1.44 0.99 6.64
CA SER A 160 -2.52 0.19 7.23
C SER A 160 -3.86 0.40 6.53
N ASN A 161 -4.77 -0.57 6.67
CA ASN A 161 -6.15 -0.46 6.20
C ASN A 161 -6.30 -0.15 4.70
N ASN A 162 -5.34 -0.56 3.87
CA ASN A 162 -5.47 -0.42 2.42
C ASN A 162 -6.17 -1.66 1.85
N ILE A 163 -7.15 -1.45 0.97
CA ILE A 163 -8.02 -2.51 0.46
C ILE A 163 -7.98 -2.54 -1.06
N TYR A 164 -7.76 -3.70 -1.67
CA TYR A 164 -7.81 -3.87 -3.12
C TYR A 164 -8.80 -4.96 -3.53
N ALA A 165 -9.44 -4.84 -4.70
CA ALA A 165 -10.36 -5.85 -5.20
C ALA A 165 -9.63 -7.17 -5.53
N ALA A 166 -10.19 -8.30 -5.12
CA ALA A 166 -9.60 -9.63 -5.29
C ALA A 166 -9.37 -10.03 -6.75
N ASP A 167 -10.20 -9.55 -7.66
CA ASP A 167 -10.15 -9.82 -9.09
C ASP A 167 -9.54 -8.66 -9.89
N CYS A 168 -8.82 -7.74 -9.23
CA CYS A 168 -8.31 -6.53 -9.88
C CYS A 168 -7.18 -6.77 -10.89
N GLY A 169 -6.49 -7.92 -10.81
CA GLY A 169 -5.31 -8.25 -11.63
C GLY A 169 -3.99 -8.29 -10.85
N ALA A 170 -3.99 -7.96 -9.56
CA ALA A 170 -2.84 -8.13 -8.65
C ALA A 170 -3.06 -9.30 -7.69
N THR A 171 -1.97 -9.98 -7.31
CA THR A 171 -1.99 -11.13 -6.38
C THR A 171 -1.60 -10.78 -4.95
N LYS A 172 -1.12 -9.55 -4.71
CA LYS A 172 -0.66 -9.04 -3.41
C LYS A 172 -0.84 -7.52 -3.35
N GLY A 173 -0.98 -6.97 -2.14
CA GLY A 173 -1.19 -5.54 -1.94
C GLY A 173 0.04 -4.68 -2.27
N ILE A 174 1.23 -5.11 -1.82
CA ILE A 174 2.52 -4.51 -2.17
C ILE A 174 3.26 -5.49 -3.07
N ALA A 175 3.60 -5.10 -4.30
CA ALA A 175 4.16 -6.05 -5.26
C ALA A 175 5.61 -6.44 -4.93
N ALA A 176 6.46 -5.47 -4.66
CA ALA A 176 7.86 -5.71 -4.34
C ALA A 176 8.40 -4.68 -3.35
N VAL A 177 9.31 -5.14 -2.49
CA VAL A 177 10.09 -4.30 -1.59
C VAL A 177 11.56 -4.72 -1.64
N GLN A 178 12.48 -3.77 -1.82
CA GLN A 178 13.91 -4.13 -1.88
C GLN A 178 14.51 -4.36 -0.49
N TYR A 179 14.19 -3.51 0.50
CA TYR A 179 14.75 -3.55 1.84
C TYR A 179 13.67 -3.65 2.92
N VAL A 180 13.83 -4.53 3.89
CA VAL A 180 12.97 -4.57 5.07
C VAL A 180 13.83 -4.48 6.31
N ASP A 181 13.72 -3.35 7.00
CA ASP A 181 14.33 -3.12 8.30
C ASP A 181 13.37 -3.65 9.38
N THR A 182 13.62 -4.83 9.93
CA THR A 182 12.77 -5.49 10.93
C THR A 182 13.60 -6.30 11.92
N ASN A 183 13.14 -6.41 13.16
CA ASN A 183 13.74 -7.32 14.15
C ASN A 183 13.09 -8.71 14.20
N GLN A 184 12.11 -9.01 13.34
CA GLN A 184 11.30 -10.25 13.40
C GLN A 184 11.92 -11.49 12.75
N PHE A 185 13.26 -11.63 12.77
CA PHE A 185 13.97 -12.73 12.09
C PHE A 185 13.53 -14.15 12.47
N ALA A 186 13.08 -14.36 13.71
CA ALA A 186 12.66 -15.69 14.16
C ALA A 186 11.39 -16.22 13.47
N ASN A 187 10.53 -15.33 12.94
CA ASN A 187 9.25 -15.66 12.31
C ASN A 187 9.09 -14.94 10.98
N LEU A 188 10.20 -14.67 10.29
CA LEU A 188 10.24 -13.87 9.08
C LEU A 188 9.94 -14.73 7.86
N THR A 189 8.99 -14.29 7.04
CA THR A 189 8.75 -14.90 5.72
C THR A 189 9.65 -14.23 4.69
N GLU A 190 10.82 -14.81 4.45
CA GLU A 190 11.74 -14.27 3.44
C GLU A 190 11.12 -14.29 2.04
N LYS A 191 11.46 -13.27 1.26
CA LYS A 191 11.00 -13.09 -0.12
C LYS A 191 12.22 -12.89 -1.01
N ASP A 192 12.29 -13.66 -2.09
CA ASP A 192 13.33 -13.51 -3.10
C ASP A 192 13.43 -12.07 -3.58
N GLY A 193 14.67 -11.57 -3.70
CA GLY A 193 14.95 -10.19 -4.09
C GLY A 193 14.76 -9.14 -3.00
N THR A 194 14.36 -9.53 -1.78
CA THR A 194 14.28 -8.63 -0.61
C THR A 194 15.47 -8.86 0.32
N THR A 195 16.15 -7.79 0.74
CA THR A 195 17.17 -7.85 1.79
C THR A 195 16.56 -7.45 3.13
N TYR A 196 16.72 -8.31 4.12
CA TYR A 196 16.26 -8.07 5.49
C TYR A 196 17.43 -7.70 6.39
N PHE A 197 17.23 -6.70 7.26
CA PHE A 197 18.21 -6.30 8.26
C PHE A 197 17.51 -5.72 9.50
N ASN A 198 18.27 -5.50 10.58
CA ASN A 198 17.76 -4.90 11.80
C ASN A 198 18.68 -3.76 12.26
N THR A 199 18.24 -2.52 12.06
CA THR A 199 18.99 -1.35 12.51
C THR A 199 19.07 -1.20 14.03
N SER A 200 18.34 -1.98 14.84
CA SER A 200 18.59 -2.07 16.30
C SER A 200 19.94 -2.72 16.63
N LYS A 201 20.59 -3.36 15.66
CA LYS A 201 21.94 -3.94 15.79
C LYS A 201 23.00 -3.11 15.07
N MET A 202 22.64 -1.89 14.65
CA MET A 202 23.54 -1.05 13.87
C MET A 202 24.70 -0.51 14.70
N GLU A 203 25.87 -0.44 14.06
CA GLU A 203 26.99 0.39 14.49
C GLU A 203 27.12 1.62 13.59
N ILE A 204 27.32 2.80 14.19
CA ILE A 204 27.51 4.05 13.45
C ILE A 204 28.99 4.20 13.09
N ASN A 205 29.33 3.96 11.82
CA ASN A 205 30.66 4.28 11.30
C ASN A 205 30.74 5.76 10.90
N MET A 206 31.45 6.58 11.68
CA MET A 206 31.58 8.02 11.40
C MET A 206 32.37 8.36 10.13
N ARG A 207 33.05 7.38 9.49
CA ARG A 207 33.85 7.59 8.27
C ARG A 207 33.13 7.16 6.99
N ASP A 208 32.18 6.24 7.08
CA ASP A 208 31.31 5.84 5.97
C ASP A 208 29.87 5.71 6.48
N THR A 209 29.16 6.83 6.43
CA THR A 209 27.78 6.94 6.90
C THR A 209 26.77 6.34 5.91
N ASN A 210 27.16 6.14 4.65
CA ASN A 210 26.30 5.61 3.58
C ASN A 210 26.15 4.08 3.63
N THR A 211 27.06 3.40 4.31
CA THR A 211 27.06 1.94 4.45
C THR A 211 26.48 1.53 5.79
N LEU A 212 25.50 0.64 5.75
CA LEU A 212 24.99 0.00 6.95
C LEU A 212 26.01 -1.01 7.48
N TYR A 213 26.35 -0.92 8.77
CA TYR A 213 27.13 -1.92 9.48
C TYR A 213 26.31 -2.45 10.67
N LEU A 214 26.25 -3.76 10.84
CA LEU A 214 25.37 -4.42 11.80
C LEU A 214 26.12 -5.48 12.60
N TYR A 215 25.83 -5.62 13.88
CA TYR A 215 26.26 -6.77 14.66
C TYR A 215 25.41 -8.01 14.35
N ALA A 216 26.06 -9.11 13.98
CA ALA A 216 25.46 -10.43 13.92
C ALA A 216 25.20 -10.99 15.32
N ASN A 217 24.50 -12.13 15.40
CA ASN A 217 24.17 -12.77 16.69
C ASN A 217 25.39 -13.23 17.49
N ASP A 218 26.49 -13.55 16.80
CA ASP A 218 27.76 -13.95 17.40
C ASP A 218 28.65 -12.75 17.78
N GLY A 219 28.15 -11.52 17.63
CA GLY A 219 28.88 -10.29 17.91
C GLY A 219 29.82 -9.84 16.79
N THR A 220 29.85 -10.52 15.65
CA THR A 220 30.67 -10.10 14.50
C THR A 220 30.04 -8.90 13.78
N LEU A 221 30.87 -7.96 13.33
CA LEU A 221 30.41 -6.83 12.53
C LEU A 221 30.26 -7.23 11.06
N MET A 222 29.06 -7.07 10.53
CA MET A 222 28.66 -7.41 9.17
C MET A 222 28.39 -6.15 8.36
N LYS A 223 28.74 -6.19 7.07
CA LYS A 223 28.42 -5.13 6.12
C LYS A 223 27.04 -5.37 5.51
N GLY A 224 26.14 -4.40 5.67
CA GLY A 224 24.82 -4.34 5.03
C GLY A 224 24.82 -3.51 3.75
N PRO A 225 23.64 -3.00 3.33
CA PRO A 225 23.51 -2.20 2.12
C PRO A 225 24.30 -0.88 2.18
N THR A 226 24.94 -0.51 1.07
CA THR A 226 25.49 0.83 0.85
C THR A 226 24.53 1.62 -0.03
N VAL A 227 24.00 2.73 0.49
CA VAL A 227 23.12 3.65 -0.25
C VAL A 227 23.68 5.06 -0.14
N ARG A 228 24.16 5.61 -1.26
CA ARG A 228 24.70 6.97 -1.32
C ARG A 228 23.67 7.99 -0.84
N GLY A 229 24.06 8.83 0.13
CA GLY A 229 23.21 9.87 0.72
C GLY A 229 22.28 9.38 1.83
N CYS A 230 22.32 8.09 2.16
CA CYS A 230 21.55 7.52 3.25
C CYS A 230 22.45 7.34 4.47
N ASP A 231 22.49 8.35 5.34
CA ASP A 231 23.18 8.25 6.63
C ASP A 231 22.37 7.37 7.60
N TRP A 232 22.48 6.06 7.46
CA TRP A 232 21.63 5.10 8.19
C TRP A 232 21.53 5.44 9.68
N LYS A 233 20.31 5.41 10.21
CA LYS A 233 20.02 5.61 11.63
C LYS A 233 19.71 4.28 12.30
N ALA A 234 20.25 4.11 13.51
CA ALA A 234 19.93 2.99 14.38
C ALA A 234 18.46 3.01 14.82
N ASP A 235 17.96 1.86 15.26
CA ASP A 235 16.61 1.68 15.85
C ASP A 235 15.46 2.14 14.95
N HIS A 236 15.58 1.99 13.63
CA HIS A 236 14.51 2.24 12.66
C HIS A 236 13.78 0.97 12.23
N ASN A 237 14.20 -0.19 12.72
CA ASN A 237 13.57 -1.46 12.44
C ASN A 237 12.11 -1.49 12.88
N ARG A 238 11.31 -2.18 12.11
CA ARG A 238 9.96 -2.61 12.48
C ARG A 238 10.02 -3.79 13.46
N THR A 239 8.85 -4.12 13.99
CA THR A 239 8.63 -5.25 14.89
C THR A 239 7.62 -6.26 14.33
N ASP A 240 7.31 -6.17 13.04
CA ASP A 240 6.40 -7.04 12.31
C ASP A 240 7.12 -7.72 11.12
N ASP A 241 6.46 -8.69 10.49
CA ASP A 241 6.86 -9.29 9.21
C ASP A 241 5.95 -8.75 8.10
N PRO A 242 6.26 -7.57 7.52
CA PRO A 242 5.34 -6.81 6.69
C PRO A 242 5.09 -7.43 5.31
N LEU A 243 5.88 -8.42 4.90
CA LEU A 243 5.73 -9.14 3.62
C LEU A 243 5.29 -10.60 3.79
N GLY A 244 5.16 -11.05 5.03
CA GLY A 244 4.63 -12.36 5.40
C GLY A 244 3.39 -12.23 6.26
N LYS A 245 3.45 -12.73 7.51
CA LYS A 245 2.26 -12.89 8.37
C LYS A 245 1.50 -11.57 8.63
N ASP A 246 2.20 -10.44 8.62
CA ASP A 246 1.60 -9.13 8.91
C ASP A 246 1.22 -8.35 7.64
N ALA A 247 1.44 -8.91 6.44
CA ALA A 247 1.15 -8.23 5.17
C ALA A 247 -0.32 -7.79 5.05
N VAL A 248 -1.26 -8.62 5.52
CA VAL A 248 -2.71 -8.32 5.50
C VAL A 248 -3.07 -7.10 6.36
N LYS A 249 -2.26 -6.76 7.37
CA LYS A 249 -2.46 -5.56 8.21
C LYS A 249 -2.11 -4.27 7.45
N LEU A 250 -1.18 -4.35 6.50
CA LEU A 250 -0.76 -3.23 5.66
C LEU A 250 -1.75 -3.05 4.49
N CYS A 251 -1.96 -4.13 3.74
CA CYS A 251 -2.81 -4.18 2.55
C CYS A 251 -3.55 -5.52 2.49
N ARG A 252 -4.85 -5.50 2.27
CA ARG A 252 -5.66 -6.71 2.12
C ARG A 252 -6.54 -6.68 0.88
N SER A 253 -6.77 -7.84 0.32
CA SER A 253 -7.75 -8.05 -0.73
C SER A 253 -9.18 -8.03 -0.15
N THR A 254 -10.19 -7.77 -0.98
CA THR A 254 -11.61 -7.84 -0.59
C THR A 254 -12.07 -9.25 -0.19
N ASN A 255 -11.32 -10.30 -0.55
CA ASN A 255 -11.56 -11.67 -0.10
C ASN A 255 -10.76 -12.04 1.17
N GLU A 256 -9.93 -11.14 1.70
CA GLU A 256 -9.16 -11.35 2.92
C GLU A 256 -9.82 -10.62 4.10
N SER A 257 -9.90 -11.32 5.23
CA SER A 257 -10.45 -10.81 6.50
C SER A 257 -9.31 -10.40 7.44
N LEU A 258 -9.53 -9.34 8.22
CA LEU A 258 -8.65 -8.93 9.35
C LEU A 258 -9.06 -9.59 10.67
N LEU A 259 -10.12 -10.39 10.67
CA LEU A 259 -10.49 -11.15 11.86
C LEU A 259 -9.31 -12.06 12.22
N PRO A 260 -8.99 -12.19 13.52
CA PRO A 260 -7.88 -13.03 13.94
C PRO A 260 -8.06 -14.41 13.32
N ASP A 261 -6.97 -14.92 12.76
CA ASP A 261 -6.82 -16.32 12.45
C ASP A 261 -7.29 -17.13 13.65
N ASP A 262 -8.36 -17.88 13.47
CA ASP A 262 -8.74 -19.01 14.27
C ASP A 262 -7.67 -20.11 14.09
N ASN A 263 -6.48 -19.80 14.62
CA ASN A 263 -5.35 -20.69 14.77
C ASN A 263 -5.78 -21.89 15.63
N GLY A 264 -6.23 -22.96 14.98
CA GLY A 264 -6.30 -24.28 15.61
C GLY A 264 -7.56 -25.12 15.42
N ALA A 265 -8.44 -24.84 14.45
CA ALA A 265 -9.47 -25.79 14.06
C ALA A 265 -9.09 -26.42 12.72
N GLY A 266 -8.62 -27.67 12.76
CA GLY A 266 -8.42 -28.48 11.57
C GLY A 266 -9.65 -28.47 10.67
N THR A 267 -9.42 -28.54 9.37
CA THR A 267 -10.44 -28.65 8.32
C THR A 267 -11.57 -29.59 8.76
N PRO A 268 -12.82 -29.12 8.99
CA PRO A 268 -13.94 -30.02 9.15
C PRO A 268 -14.29 -30.53 7.77
N GLY A 269 -14.07 -31.83 7.55
CA GLY A 269 -14.60 -32.54 6.41
C GLY A 269 -16.13 -32.35 6.31
N ASN A 270 -16.64 -32.43 5.09
CA ASN A 270 -18.06 -32.44 4.77
C ASN A 270 -18.88 -33.30 5.74
N THR A 271 -19.58 -32.68 6.69
CA THR A 271 -20.76 -33.23 7.37
C THR A 271 -21.63 -32.06 7.84
N PRO A 272 -22.94 -32.03 7.54
CA PRO A 272 -23.78 -30.90 7.90
C PRO A 272 -24.14 -30.95 9.38
N ALA A 273 -23.66 -29.98 10.17
CA ALA A 273 -24.08 -29.80 11.56
C ALA A 273 -25.22 -28.78 11.61
N THR A 274 -26.38 -29.31 11.96
CA THR A 274 -27.61 -28.62 12.35
C THR A 274 -27.41 -27.68 13.53
N GLY A 275 -28.00 -26.49 13.41
CA GLY A 275 -28.49 -25.70 14.54
C GLY A 275 -27.44 -24.90 15.28
N ASP A 276 -27.34 -23.61 14.93
CA ASP A 276 -27.26 -22.59 15.97
C ASP A 276 -27.88 -21.28 15.50
N THR A 277 -28.74 -20.77 16.36
CA THR A 277 -29.58 -19.58 16.19
C THR A 277 -28.74 -18.31 16.34
N GLY A 278 -28.08 -17.89 15.26
CA GLY A 278 -27.54 -16.54 15.12
C GLY A 278 -28.42 -15.74 14.15
N VAL A 279 -29.19 -14.80 14.66
CA VAL A 279 -29.98 -13.88 13.82
C VAL A 279 -29.02 -12.97 13.05
N LEU A 280 -28.78 -13.30 11.78
CA LEU A 280 -28.13 -12.43 10.80
C LEU A 280 -29.13 -11.33 10.41
N VAL A 281 -28.96 -10.13 10.97
CA VAL A 281 -29.71 -8.94 10.55
C VAL A 281 -29.06 -8.39 9.28
N TRP A 282 -29.68 -8.63 8.13
CA TRP A 282 -29.38 -7.91 6.90
C TRP A 282 -30.17 -6.59 6.91
N VAL A 283 -29.49 -5.46 7.12
CA VAL A 283 -30.09 -4.14 6.88
C VAL A 283 -30.06 -3.89 5.38
N ILE A 284 -31.09 -4.34 4.67
CA ILE A 284 -31.36 -3.91 3.30
C ILE A 284 -32.14 -2.59 3.41
N ALA A 285 -31.49 -1.48 3.10
CA ALA A 285 -32.16 -0.20 2.95
C ALA A 285 -33.10 -0.28 1.72
N LEU A 286 -34.40 -0.42 1.96
CA LEU A 286 -35.42 -0.21 0.95
C LEU A 286 -36.07 1.18 1.13
N PRO A 287 -36.38 1.89 0.04
CA PRO A 287 -36.95 3.23 0.10
C PRO A 287 -38.34 3.21 0.77
N VAL A 288 -38.58 4.24 1.60
CA VAL A 288 -39.76 4.38 2.45
C VAL A 288 -40.99 4.67 1.60
N THR A 289 -41.77 3.65 1.30
CA THR A 289 -43.22 3.78 1.08
C THR A 289 -43.92 2.45 1.40
N ILE A 290 -44.80 2.50 2.41
CA ILE A 290 -45.88 1.54 2.71
C ILE A 290 -45.42 0.21 3.35
N LEU A 291 -45.66 0.05 4.67
CA LEU A 291 -46.61 -0.95 5.18
C LEU A 291 -46.80 -0.80 6.70
N ALA A 292 -48.01 -0.39 7.10
CA ALA A 292 -48.52 -0.59 8.45
C ALA A 292 -49.19 -1.97 8.51
N ALA A 293 -48.78 -2.84 9.45
CA ALA A 293 -49.63 -3.83 10.12
C ALA A 293 -48.86 -4.71 11.13
N ALA A 294 -49.30 -4.63 12.38
CA ALA A 294 -49.34 -5.67 13.42
C ALA A 294 -48.08 -6.51 13.75
N PHE A 295 -47.42 -6.17 14.86
CA PHE A 295 -46.60 -7.09 15.65
C PHE A 295 -47.52 -7.88 16.62
N VAL A 296 -47.48 -9.22 16.55
CA VAL A 296 -48.01 -10.11 17.61
C VAL A 296 -46.85 -10.95 18.13
N LEU A 297 -46.36 -10.65 19.35
CA LEU A 297 -45.46 -11.52 20.09
C LEU A 297 -46.26 -12.63 20.79
N LYS A 298 -46.00 -13.90 20.45
CA LYS A 298 -46.35 -15.04 21.31
C LYS A 298 -45.12 -15.43 22.14
N ARG A 299 -45.19 -15.18 23.45
CA ARG A 299 -44.22 -15.65 24.46
C ARG A 299 -44.48 -17.14 24.72
N LYS A 300 -43.44 -17.99 24.64
CA LYS A 300 -43.50 -19.40 25.00
C LYS A 300 -43.12 -19.53 26.47
N GLU A 301 -44.00 -20.12 27.29
CA GLU A 301 -43.74 -20.39 28.71
C GLU A 301 -42.68 -21.50 28.87
N ARG A 302 -41.90 -21.41 29.95
CA ARG A 302 -40.92 -22.41 30.38
C ARG A 302 -41.64 -23.45 31.23
N GLU A 303 -41.41 -24.72 30.95
CA GLU A 303 -41.68 -25.81 31.89
C GLU A 303 -40.37 -26.21 32.59
N ALA A 304 -40.52 -26.68 33.84
CA ALA A 304 -39.49 -26.95 34.83
C ALA A 304 -38.61 -28.17 34.51
#